data_AF-A0A8E6F021-F1
#
_entry.id   AF-A0A8E6F021-F1
#
_cell.length_a   1.000
_cell.length_b   1.000
_cell.length_c   1.000
_cell.angle_alpha   90.00
_cell.angle_beta   90.00
_cell.angle_gamma   90.00
#
_symmetry.space_group_name_H-M   'P 1'
#
loop_
_entity.id
_entity.type
_entity.pdbx_description
1 polymer ?
#
loop_
_entity_poly.entity_id
_entity_poly.type
_entity_poly.pdbx_seq_one_letter_code
_entity_poly.pdbx_strand_id
1 'polypeptide(L)'
;MKLLHYRGECGYFREDYSGRNGARLLDLAKIAEGYLNQPMRKYRKFNNLSGGETPQIIQVFKVSIIILLTLNAGGLIAYLALSGNKGDHPRNGDANPFASVPEFKINPQTFDTKINLEKALSQIPQSKNQTLSKASLQILRPGMTLDEVEVLLGAGKQANKEDIKIAFGNGSIKGAVDGPPEDQWMNNAQKSGVTAWYQWRENDSSIFVGFAIGKRSGKLKALLSFWVERFSVSGGLYGFRTDAGFLAFGDPDQITDARDAENRKINDPKWKKGAARQLLLGRWQDSIRRICEFKSDGTLKGYAQGNSICTFRFIDEDHIEITIPETRMQPGRILRHRVLINKEELLLVWELGNQNVLSEYKRAK
;
A
#
# COMPACT_ATOMS: atom_id res chain seq x y z
N MET A 1 4.36 24.45 36.85
CA MET A 1 5.36 24.82 35.82
C MET A 1 6.73 24.37 36.32
N LYS A 2 7.27 23.28 35.78
CA LYS A 2 8.61 22.75 36.09
C LYS A 2 9.21 22.24 34.78
N LEU A 3 10.24 22.94 34.31
CA LEU A 3 11.11 22.56 33.21
C LEU A 3 12.13 21.54 33.75
N LEU A 4 12.26 20.40 33.09
CA LEU A 4 13.38 19.49 33.27
C LEU A 4 14.24 19.54 32.01
N HIS A 5 15.42 20.13 32.17
CA HIS A 5 16.55 20.03 31.25
C HIS A 5 17.12 18.61 31.31
N TYR A 6 17.45 18.05 30.15
CA TYR A 6 18.34 16.91 30.05
C TYR A 6 19.48 17.25 29.08
N ARG A 7 20.72 17.17 29.57
CA ARG A 7 21.97 17.41 28.84
C ARG A 7 22.89 16.22 29.09
N GLY A 8 23.58 15.79 28.03
CA GLY A 8 24.79 14.97 28.04
C GLY A 8 24.54 13.46 27.82
N GLU A 9 25.31 12.71 27.02
CA GLU A 9 26.55 12.97 26.29
C GLU A 9 26.69 11.99 25.10
N CYS A 10 27.50 12.40 24.12
CA CYS A 10 27.82 11.70 22.89
C CYS A 10 28.95 10.67 23.06
N GLY A 11 28.78 9.48 22.47
CA GLY A 11 29.89 8.57 22.12
C GLY A 11 30.14 8.60 20.61
N TYR A 12 31.36 8.95 20.21
CA TYR A 12 31.81 9.01 18.82
C TYR A 12 32.12 7.60 18.26
N PHE A 13 31.65 7.31 17.04
CA PHE A 13 32.37 6.42 16.13
C PHE A 13 32.38 7.06 14.74
N ARG A 14 33.60 7.23 14.22
CA ARG A 14 33.93 7.83 12.93
C ARG A 14 34.41 6.68 12.05
N GLU A 15 33.74 6.41 10.94
CA GLU A 15 34.29 5.56 9.88
C GLU A 15 34.10 6.25 8.52
N ASP A 16 35.24 6.54 7.89
CA ASP A 16 35.36 7.07 6.55
C ASP A 16 35.00 5.98 5.52
N TYR A 17 34.09 6.29 4.60
CA TYR A 17 33.77 5.45 3.44
C TYR A 17 34.41 6.00 2.17
N SER A 18 35.57 5.46 1.80
CA SER A 18 36.11 5.57 0.45
C SER A 18 36.08 4.20 -0.25
N GLY A 19 35.28 4.13 -1.34
CA GLY A 19 35.44 3.24 -2.50
C GLY A 19 35.56 1.73 -2.26
N ARG A 20 34.47 0.96 -2.47
CA ARG A 20 34.52 -0.50 -2.74
C ARG A 20 33.17 -1.08 -3.21
N ASN A 21 32.78 -0.84 -4.46
CA ASN A 21 31.60 -1.50 -5.06
C ASN A 21 31.90 -2.83 -5.76
N GLY A 22 33.18 -3.13 -6.06
CA GLY A 22 33.57 -4.41 -6.68
C GLY A 22 33.67 -5.59 -5.70
N ALA A 23 34.02 -5.34 -4.44
CA ALA A 23 34.23 -6.41 -3.44
C ALA A 23 32.92 -7.03 -2.92
N ARG A 24 31.82 -6.26 -2.89
CA ARG A 24 30.53 -6.70 -2.31
C ARG A 24 29.80 -7.76 -3.14
N LEU A 25 29.99 -7.81 -4.46
CA LEU A 25 29.35 -8.81 -5.31
C LEU A 25 29.98 -10.20 -5.14
N LEU A 26 31.29 -10.26 -4.92
CA LEU A 26 31.99 -11.53 -4.67
C LEU A 26 31.65 -12.10 -3.28
N ASP A 27 31.47 -11.23 -2.28
CA ASP A 27 31.08 -11.62 -0.93
C ASP A 27 29.61 -12.08 -0.88
N LEU A 28 28.71 -11.44 -1.63
CA LEU A 28 27.32 -11.88 -1.75
C LEU A 28 27.20 -13.22 -2.48
N ALA A 29 28.02 -13.49 -3.49
CA ALA A 29 28.07 -14.78 -4.16
C ALA A 29 28.56 -15.90 -3.21
N LYS A 30 29.58 -15.64 -2.39
CA LYS A 30 30.08 -16.59 -1.38
C LYS A 30 29.08 -16.83 -0.23
N ILE A 31 28.34 -15.80 0.17
CA ILE A 31 27.27 -15.93 1.16
C ILE A 31 26.12 -16.78 0.59
N ALA A 32 25.71 -16.52 -0.66
CA ALA A 32 24.70 -17.33 -1.34
C ALA A 32 25.13 -18.80 -1.50
N GLU A 33 26.40 -19.04 -1.85
CA GLU A 33 26.98 -20.38 -1.92
C GLU A 33 27.03 -21.08 -0.55
N GLY A 34 27.28 -20.33 0.53
CA GLY A 34 27.19 -20.81 1.90
C GLY A 34 25.77 -21.22 2.31
N TYR A 35 24.76 -20.42 1.95
CA TYR A 35 23.35 -20.72 2.23
C TYR A 35 22.80 -21.89 1.41
N LEU A 36 23.28 -22.08 0.18
CA LEU A 36 22.90 -23.22 -0.66
C LEU A 36 23.54 -24.54 -0.22
N ASN A 37 24.74 -24.51 0.37
CA ASN A 37 25.46 -25.70 0.79
C ASN A 37 25.10 -26.22 2.20
N GLN A 38 24.51 -25.38 3.07
CA GLN A 38 24.10 -25.79 4.41
C GLN A 38 22.95 -26.83 4.45
N PRO A 39 21.89 -26.71 3.64
CA PRO A 39 20.84 -27.73 3.54
C PRO A 39 21.40 -29.04 2.99
N MET A 40 22.24 -28.97 1.94
CA MET A 40 22.81 -30.14 1.26
C MET A 40 23.72 -30.98 2.17
N ARG A 41 24.49 -30.36 3.08
CA ARG A 41 25.32 -31.09 4.06
C ARG A 41 24.51 -31.80 5.14
N LYS A 42 23.39 -31.21 5.60
CA LYS A 42 22.49 -31.86 6.56
C LYS A 42 21.73 -33.03 5.93
N TYR A 43 21.34 -32.92 4.66
CA TYR A 43 20.65 -33.99 3.93
C TYR A 43 21.55 -35.16 3.53
N ARG A 44 22.83 -34.93 3.22
CA ARG A 44 23.80 -36.01 2.93
C ARG A 44 24.03 -36.94 4.13
N LYS A 45 23.88 -36.41 5.36
CA LYS A 45 23.91 -37.21 6.59
C LYS A 45 22.65 -38.06 6.79
N PHE A 46 21.50 -37.63 6.26
CA PHE A 46 20.23 -38.36 6.37
C PHE A 46 20.13 -39.50 5.34
N ASN A 47 20.58 -39.30 4.09
CA ASN A 47 20.51 -40.33 3.05
C ASN A 47 21.43 -41.54 3.27
N ASN A 48 22.46 -41.42 4.12
CA ASN A 48 23.30 -42.56 4.49
C ASN A 48 22.67 -43.44 5.58
N LEU A 49 21.52 -43.05 6.15
CA LEU A 49 20.82 -43.78 7.22
C LEU A 49 19.47 -44.36 6.79
N SER A 50 18.89 -43.90 5.68
CA SER A 50 17.62 -44.42 5.16
C SER A 50 17.82 -44.93 3.75
N GLY A 51 18.03 -46.25 3.62
CA GLY A 51 18.10 -46.91 2.33
C GLY A 51 16.83 -46.67 1.52
N GLY A 52 17.02 -46.12 0.32
CA GLY A 52 16.11 -46.23 -0.81
C GLY A 52 14.73 -45.59 -0.65
N GLU A 53 14.63 -44.29 -0.95
CA GLU A 53 13.65 -43.69 -1.88
C GLU A 53 13.82 -42.16 -1.89
N THR A 54 13.84 -41.56 -3.08
CA THR A 54 13.97 -40.11 -3.24
C THR A 54 12.64 -39.43 -2.85
N PRO A 55 12.59 -38.53 -1.86
CA PRO A 55 11.33 -37.90 -1.44
C PRO A 55 10.75 -36.99 -2.53
N GLN A 56 9.42 -37.00 -2.71
CA GLN A 56 8.66 -36.17 -3.65
C GLN A 56 9.00 -34.68 -3.59
N ILE A 57 9.45 -34.19 -2.43
CA ILE A 57 9.91 -32.81 -2.19
C ILE A 57 11.06 -32.40 -3.14
N ILE A 58 11.96 -33.34 -3.50
CA ILE A 58 13.08 -33.05 -4.41
C ILE A 58 12.61 -32.90 -5.86
N GLN A 59 11.53 -33.58 -6.26
CA GLN A 59 10.95 -33.38 -7.60
C GLN A 59 10.25 -32.03 -7.71
N VAL A 60 9.49 -31.62 -6.68
CA VAL A 60 8.83 -30.31 -6.64
C VAL A 60 9.87 -29.18 -6.72
N PHE A 61 10.97 -29.29 -5.97
CA PHE A 61 12.03 -28.28 -5.99
C PHE A 61 12.74 -28.17 -7.35
N LYS A 62 12.97 -29.30 -8.04
CA LYS A 62 13.57 -29.31 -9.38
C LYS A 62 12.65 -28.66 -10.42
N VAL A 63 11.35 -28.93 -10.35
CA VAL A 63 10.36 -28.34 -11.27
C VAL A 63 10.26 -26.82 -11.06
N SER A 64 10.25 -26.34 -9.81
CA SER A 64 10.21 -24.90 -9.52
C SER A 64 11.43 -24.13 -10.02
N ILE A 65 12.63 -24.74 -9.94
CA ILE A 65 13.87 -24.12 -10.46
C ILE A 65 13.86 -24.07 -11.99
N ILE A 66 13.38 -25.12 -12.66
CA ILE A 66 13.26 -25.13 -14.13
C ILE A 66 12.28 -24.05 -14.60
N ILE A 67 11.13 -23.89 -13.95
CA ILE A 67 10.14 -22.85 -14.26
C ILE A 67 10.74 -21.45 -14.09
N LEU A 68 11.46 -21.20 -12.98
CA LEU A 68 12.13 -19.91 -12.72
C LEU A 68 13.22 -19.57 -13.74
N LEU A 69 13.97 -20.57 -14.21
CA LEU A 69 15.00 -20.39 -15.23
C LEU A 69 14.38 -20.15 -16.62
N THR A 70 13.25 -20.81 -16.92
CA THR A 70 12.58 -20.68 -18.23
C THR A 70 11.88 -19.33 -18.37
N LEU A 71 11.27 -18.82 -17.29
CA LEU A 71 10.62 -17.50 -17.28
C LEU A 71 11.63 -16.34 -17.43
N ASN A 72 12.82 -16.48 -16.84
CA ASN A 72 13.88 -15.47 -17.00
C ASN A 72 14.52 -15.50 -18.40
N ALA A 73 14.62 -16.67 -19.04
CA ALA A 73 15.10 -16.78 -20.41
C ALA A 73 14.09 -16.18 -21.43
N GLY A 74 12.78 -16.38 -21.21
CA GLY A 74 11.73 -15.78 -22.06
C GLY A 74 11.70 -14.26 -22.01
N GLY A 75 11.91 -13.66 -20.82
CA GLY A 75 12.02 -12.21 -20.65
C GLY A 75 13.24 -11.61 -21.35
N LEU A 76 14.38 -12.32 -21.34
CA LEU A 76 15.61 -11.87 -22.00
C LEU A 76 15.50 -11.93 -23.53
N ILE A 77 14.84 -12.95 -24.08
CA ILE A 77 14.59 -13.09 -25.53
C ILE A 77 13.61 -12.01 -26.02
N ALA A 78 12.55 -11.72 -25.26
CA ALA A 78 11.61 -10.64 -25.58
C ALA A 78 12.27 -9.25 -25.55
N TYR A 79 13.18 -9.03 -24.60
CA TYR A 79 13.94 -7.78 -24.50
C TYR A 79 14.93 -7.58 -25.66
N LEU A 80 15.57 -8.67 -26.12
CA LEU A 80 16.47 -8.62 -27.28
C LEU A 80 15.71 -8.48 -28.61
N ALA A 81 14.50 -9.03 -28.73
CA ALA A 81 13.65 -8.82 -29.90
C ALA A 81 13.13 -7.38 -30.01
N LEU A 82 12.90 -6.70 -28.89
CA LEU A 82 12.42 -5.32 -28.85
C LEU A 82 13.53 -4.26 -29.02
N SER A 83 14.80 -4.62 -28.80
CA SER A 83 15.94 -3.71 -28.92
C SER A 83 16.62 -3.74 -30.30
N GLY A 84 16.23 -4.66 -31.18
CA GLY A 84 16.86 -4.88 -32.49
C GLY A 84 16.36 -4.04 -33.67
N ASN A 85 15.34 -3.19 -33.50
CA ASN A 85 14.74 -2.49 -34.65
C ASN A 85 15.07 -0.98 -34.65
N LYS A 86 16.28 -0.65 -35.10
CA LYS A 86 16.63 0.70 -35.59
C LYS A 86 17.00 0.57 -37.07
N GLY A 87 16.05 0.93 -37.93
CA GLY A 87 16.26 1.01 -39.37
C GLY A 87 15.17 1.87 -40.02
N ASP A 88 15.61 3.01 -40.52
CA ASP A 88 15.08 3.79 -41.65
C ASP A 88 13.77 4.59 -41.52
N HIS A 89 13.97 5.92 -41.51
CA HIS A 89 13.00 6.93 -41.90
C HIS A 89 12.65 6.82 -43.39
N PRO A 90 11.40 7.16 -43.75
CA PRO A 90 11.19 8.00 -44.93
C PRO A 90 10.34 9.25 -44.65
N ARG A 91 10.46 10.16 -45.62
CA ARG A 91 10.05 11.55 -45.68
C ARG A 91 8.54 11.76 -45.93
N ASN A 92 8.06 12.92 -45.46
CA ASN A 92 7.04 13.84 -45.97
C ASN A 92 5.91 13.35 -46.89
N GLY A 93 4.69 13.76 -46.50
CA GLY A 93 3.62 14.19 -47.39
C GLY A 93 2.51 13.17 -47.60
N ASP A 94 1.39 13.31 -46.87
CA ASP A 94 0.05 13.50 -47.46
C ASP A 94 -1.08 13.30 -46.44
N ALA A 95 -2.11 14.15 -46.64
CA ALA A 95 -3.52 14.07 -46.25
C ALA A 95 -3.94 13.28 -44.98
N ASN A 96 -4.52 14.02 -44.03
CA ASN A 96 -5.22 13.49 -42.84
C ASN A 96 -6.63 12.98 -43.22
N PRO A 97 -6.95 11.67 -43.09
CA PRO A 97 -8.25 11.12 -43.46
C PRO A 97 -9.31 11.17 -42.33
N PHE A 98 -9.06 11.85 -41.21
CA PHE A 98 -9.99 11.91 -40.08
C PHE A 98 -10.93 13.12 -40.16
N ALA A 99 -11.77 13.17 -41.18
CA ALA A 99 -12.90 14.10 -41.28
C ALA A 99 -14.23 13.32 -41.24
N SER A 100 -14.59 12.80 -40.05
CA SER A 100 -15.98 12.61 -39.58
C SER A 100 -16.01 11.65 -38.39
N VAL A 101 -16.14 12.19 -37.18
CA VAL A 101 -16.58 11.43 -36.01
C VAL A 101 -17.93 12.05 -35.59
N PRO A 102 -19.02 11.26 -35.47
CA PRO A 102 -20.31 11.81 -35.09
C PRO A 102 -20.29 12.31 -33.64
N GLU A 103 -20.86 13.50 -33.41
CA GLU A 103 -21.11 14.02 -32.07
C GLU A 103 -22.04 13.10 -31.27
N PHE A 104 -21.51 12.46 -30.23
CA PHE A 104 -22.32 11.79 -29.22
C PHE A 104 -22.93 12.84 -28.29
N LYS A 105 -24.23 13.13 -28.45
CA LYS A 105 -25.00 13.92 -27.49
C LYS A 105 -25.41 13.03 -26.32
N ILE A 106 -24.83 13.27 -25.14
CA ILE A 106 -25.25 12.64 -23.88
C ILE A 106 -26.48 13.40 -23.36
N ASN A 107 -27.59 12.68 -23.22
CA ASN A 107 -28.85 13.18 -22.66
C ASN A 107 -28.76 13.25 -21.12
N PRO A 108 -28.91 14.43 -20.48
CA PRO A 108 -28.82 14.56 -19.03
C PRO A 108 -30.20 14.35 -18.40
N GLN A 109 -30.67 13.10 -18.33
CA GLN A 109 -31.83 12.77 -17.51
C GLN A 109 -31.51 11.62 -16.55
N THR A 110 -31.61 11.97 -15.26
CA THR A 110 -31.71 11.11 -14.07
C THR A 110 -30.57 10.11 -13.85
N PHE A 111 -29.56 10.56 -13.11
CA PHE A 111 -28.63 9.69 -12.38
C PHE A 111 -29.37 9.02 -11.21
N ASP A 112 -29.97 7.87 -11.45
CA ASP A 112 -30.37 6.97 -10.38
C ASP A 112 -29.12 6.22 -9.88
N THR A 113 -28.42 6.83 -8.93
CA THR A 113 -27.12 6.38 -8.40
C THR A 113 -27.16 4.98 -7.79
N LYS A 114 -28.33 4.48 -7.40
CA LYS A 114 -28.47 3.16 -6.77
C LYS A 114 -28.39 2.01 -7.80
N ILE A 115 -29.04 2.19 -8.94
CA ILE A 115 -29.07 1.19 -10.03
C ILE A 115 -27.69 1.05 -10.69
N ASN A 116 -26.95 2.16 -10.81
CA ASN A 116 -25.61 2.13 -11.40
C ASN A 116 -24.56 1.52 -10.48
N LEU A 117 -24.71 1.61 -9.15
CA LEU A 117 -23.79 0.96 -8.23
C LEU A 117 -23.97 -0.57 -8.25
N GLU A 118 -25.21 -1.06 -8.16
CA GLU A 118 -25.49 -2.50 -8.22
C GLU A 118 -25.05 -3.12 -9.55
N LYS A 119 -25.27 -2.41 -10.67
CA LYS A 119 -24.85 -2.87 -12.00
C LYS A 119 -23.33 -2.80 -12.22
N ALA A 120 -22.65 -1.81 -11.65
CA ALA A 120 -21.18 -1.73 -11.67
C ALA A 120 -20.55 -2.82 -10.78
N LEU A 121 -21.15 -3.09 -9.61
CA LEU A 121 -20.71 -4.13 -8.68
C LEU A 121 -20.98 -5.55 -9.22
N SER A 122 -22.08 -5.75 -9.96
CA SER A 122 -22.38 -7.05 -10.61
C SER A 122 -21.45 -7.38 -11.78
N GLN A 123 -20.71 -6.40 -12.30
CA GLN A 123 -19.72 -6.59 -13.37
C GLN A 123 -18.31 -6.87 -12.85
N ILE A 124 -18.07 -6.72 -11.54
CA ILE A 124 -16.83 -7.20 -10.92
C ILE A 124 -16.95 -8.73 -10.85
N PRO A 125 -16.09 -9.51 -11.53
CA PRO A 125 -16.12 -10.96 -11.38
C PRO A 125 -15.95 -11.29 -9.90
N GLN A 126 -16.96 -11.88 -9.27
CA GLN A 126 -16.81 -12.44 -7.94
C GLN A 126 -15.84 -13.61 -8.06
N SER A 127 -14.55 -13.34 -7.89
CA SER A 127 -13.55 -14.39 -7.87
C SER A 127 -13.83 -15.22 -6.62
N LYS A 128 -14.45 -16.39 -6.80
CA LYS A 128 -14.72 -17.35 -5.72
C LYS A 128 -13.46 -17.81 -4.96
N ASN A 129 -12.26 -17.36 -5.37
CA ASN A 129 -10.96 -17.69 -4.80
C ASN A 129 -10.11 -16.44 -4.53
N GLN A 130 -10.67 -15.38 -3.95
CA GLN A 130 -9.81 -14.29 -3.48
C GLN A 130 -9.12 -14.75 -2.19
N THR A 131 -7.84 -15.11 -2.30
CA THR A 131 -7.00 -15.44 -1.15
C THR A 131 -6.88 -14.22 -0.24
N LEU A 132 -7.29 -14.38 1.01
CA LEU A 132 -7.16 -13.42 2.08
C LEU A 132 -5.67 -13.14 2.31
N SER A 133 -5.27 -11.88 2.21
CA SER A 133 -3.88 -11.47 2.34
C SER A 133 -3.77 -10.17 3.13
N LYS A 134 -2.54 -9.81 3.55
CA LYS A 134 -2.29 -8.49 4.12
C LYS A 134 -2.64 -7.35 3.15
N ALA A 135 -2.56 -7.57 1.83
CA ALA A 135 -3.01 -6.59 0.86
C ALA A 135 -4.53 -6.39 0.92
N SER A 136 -5.30 -7.44 1.23
CA SER A 136 -6.75 -7.36 1.46
C SER A 136 -7.11 -6.49 2.67
N LEU A 137 -6.24 -6.38 3.68
CA LEU A 137 -6.44 -5.44 4.78
C LEU A 137 -6.26 -3.98 4.31
N GLN A 138 -5.32 -3.73 3.41
CA GLN A 138 -4.96 -2.39 2.94
C GLN A 138 -5.99 -1.78 1.98
N ILE A 139 -6.89 -2.57 1.39
CA ILE A 139 -7.98 -2.04 0.54
C ILE A 139 -9.18 -1.56 1.36
N LEU A 140 -9.30 -1.97 2.63
CA LEU A 140 -10.40 -1.53 3.49
C LEU A 140 -10.23 -0.06 3.89
N ARG A 141 -11.34 0.63 4.14
CA ARG A 141 -11.39 2.04 4.54
C ARG A 141 -12.37 2.24 5.71
N PRO A 142 -12.11 3.19 6.61
CA PRO A 142 -13.09 3.57 7.63
C PRO A 142 -14.37 4.12 6.98
N GLY A 143 -15.53 3.85 7.59
CA GLY A 143 -16.84 4.22 7.07
C GLY A 143 -17.44 3.23 6.07
N MET A 144 -16.72 2.15 5.72
CA MET A 144 -17.28 1.10 4.86
C MET A 144 -18.50 0.41 5.49
N THR A 145 -19.55 0.16 4.71
CA THR A 145 -20.64 -0.71 5.17
C THR A 145 -20.20 -2.17 5.20
N LEU A 146 -20.93 -3.03 5.92
CA LEU A 146 -20.68 -4.47 5.85
C LEU A 146 -20.73 -4.98 4.41
N ASP A 147 -21.76 -4.63 3.64
CA ASP A 147 -21.89 -5.01 2.22
C ASP A 147 -20.67 -4.59 1.38
N GLU A 148 -20.15 -3.36 1.58
CA GLU A 148 -18.95 -2.89 0.88
C GLU A 148 -17.72 -3.72 1.26
N VAL A 149 -17.56 -4.09 2.53
CA VAL A 149 -16.48 -4.98 2.97
C VAL A 149 -16.64 -6.38 2.38
N GLU A 150 -17.85 -6.91 2.32
CA GLU A 150 -18.12 -8.25 1.78
C GLU A 150 -17.95 -8.34 0.27
N VAL A 151 -18.18 -7.25 -0.46
CA VAL A 151 -17.80 -7.16 -1.88
C VAL A 151 -16.29 -7.34 -2.07
N LEU A 152 -15.47 -6.83 -1.14
CA LEU A 152 -14.02 -6.85 -1.23
C LEU A 152 -13.37 -8.12 -0.67
N LEU A 153 -13.97 -8.72 0.35
CA LEU A 153 -13.40 -9.85 1.09
C LEU A 153 -14.21 -11.15 1.00
N GLY A 154 -15.39 -11.12 0.38
CA GLY A 154 -16.38 -12.19 0.45
C GLY A 154 -17.24 -12.13 1.72
N ALA A 155 -18.09 -13.13 1.94
CA ALA A 155 -18.96 -13.16 3.11
C ALA A 155 -18.17 -13.29 4.43
N GLY A 156 -18.46 -12.42 5.39
CA GLY A 156 -17.83 -12.45 6.72
C GLY A 156 -18.63 -13.29 7.70
N LYS A 157 -17.95 -13.86 8.71
CA LYS A 157 -18.62 -14.47 9.87
C LYS A 157 -18.71 -13.43 10.98
N GLN A 158 -19.89 -13.23 11.55
CA GLN A 158 -20.01 -12.42 12.77
C GLN A 158 -19.17 -13.06 13.89
N ALA A 159 -18.31 -12.26 14.50
CA ALA A 159 -17.38 -12.67 15.53
C ALA A 159 -17.78 -12.08 16.88
N ASN A 160 -17.49 -12.80 17.95
CA ASN A 160 -17.57 -12.29 19.31
C ASN A 160 -16.17 -12.12 19.91
N LYS A 161 -16.10 -11.68 21.17
CA LYS A 161 -14.82 -11.49 21.87
C LYS A 161 -14.01 -12.80 21.99
N GLU A 162 -14.68 -13.94 22.16
CA GLU A 162 -14.00 -15.24 22.25
C GLU A 162 -13.42 -15.66 20.89
N ASP A 163 -14.09 -15.40 19.76
CA ASP A 163 -13.52 -15.67 18.43
C ASP A 163 -12.22 -14.87 18.21
N ILE A 164 -12.21 -13.60 18.64
CA ILE A 164 -11.01 -12.74 18.59
C ILE A 164 -9.92 -13.31 19.49
N LYS A 165 -10.21 -13.56 20.77
CA LYS A 165 -9.26 -14.14 21.73
C LYS A 165 -8.69 -15.47 21.25
N ILE A 166 -9.55 -16.33 20.71
CA ILE A 166 -9.14 -17.57 20.06
C ILE A 166 -8.13 -17.24 18.98
N ALA A 167 -8.38 -16.31 18.06
CA ALA A 167 -7.43 -15.93 16.99
C ALA A 167 -6.04 -15.51 17.52
N PHE A 168 -5.96 -14.79 18.63
CA PHE A 168 -4.70 -14.46 19.33
C PHE A 168 -4.05 -15.66 20.07
N GLY A 169 -4.74 -16.79 20.14
CA GLY A 169 -4.29 -18.03 20.75
C GLY A 169 -4.57 -18.07 22.25
N ASN A 170 -5.52 -18.92 22.66
CA ASN A 170 -5.69 -19.30 24.07
C ASN A 170 -4.44 -20.06 24.53
N GLY A 171 -3.49 -19.37 25.16
CA GLY A 171 -2.23 -19.96 25.63
C GLY A 171 -0.99 -19.62 24.78
N SER A 172 -1.03 -18.55 24.00
CA SER A 172 0.17 -18.01 23.36
C SER A 172 1.26 -17.75 24.41
N ILE A 173 2.51 -18.14 24.09
CA ILE A 173 3.65 -17.86 24.96
C ILE A 173 3.74 -16.35 25.09
N LYS A 174 3.67 -15.83 26.33
CA LYS A 174 3.99 -14.43 26.65
C LYS A 174 5.40 -14.12 26.15
N GLY A 175 5.54 -13.65 24.91
CA GLY A 175 6.84 -13.35 24.29
C GLY A 175 6.92 -13.55 22.77
N ALA A 176 6.08 -14.39 22.16
CA ALA A 176 6.07 -14.58 20.70
C ALA A 176 5.01 -13.70 20.01
N VAL A 177 5.05 -12.40 20.33
CA VAL A 177 4.08 -11.39 19.86
C VAL A 177 4.78 -10.39 18.96
N ASP A 178 4.31 -10.28 17.72
CA ASP A 178 4.75 -9.27 16.75
C ASP A 178 3.56 -8.32 16.47
N GLY A 179 3.52 -7.17 17.15
CA GLY A 179 2.47 -6.15 17.02
C GLY A 179 1.63 -5.91 18.29
N PRO A 180 0.56 -5.09 18.21
CA PRO A 180 -0.29 -4.77 19.35
C PRO A 180 -1.02 -6.00 19.93
N PRO A 181 -1.05 -6.17 21.26
CA PRO A 181 -1.78 -7.27 21.90
C PRO A 181 -3.30 -7.10 21.78
N GLU A 182 -4.05 -8.20 22.01
CA GLU A 182 -5.53 -8.23 21.99
C GLU A 182 -6.15 -7.08 22.79
N ASP A 183 -5.70 -6.86 24.04
CA ASP A 183 -6.25 -5.84 24.92
C ASP A 183 -6.15 -4.43 24.31
N GLN A 184 -5.09 -4.15 23.54
CA GLN A 184 -4.96 -2.85 22.87
C GLN A 184 -6.01 -2.69 21.77
N TRP A 185 -6.27 -3.73 20.97
CA TRP A 185 -7.32 -3.71 19.95
C TRP A 185 -8.71 -3.57 20.55
N MET A 186 -8.99 -4.31 21.63
CA MET A 186 -10.27 -4.24 22.32
C MET A 186 -10.49 -2.88 22.99
N ASN A 187 -9.45 -2.29 23.58
CA ASN A 187 -9.51 -0.93 24.13
C ASN A 187 -9.74 0.12 23.03
N ASN A 188 -9.09 -0.02 21.87
CA ASN A 188 -9.30 0.87 20.73
C ASN A 188 -10.71 0.74 20.16
N ALA A 189 -11.24 -0.47 20.07
CA ALA A 189 -12.60 -0.73 19.62
C ALA A 189 -13.64 -0.09 20.55
N GLN A 190 -13.46 -0.21 21.87
CA GLN A 190 -14.32 0.45 22.86
C GLN A 190 -14.28 1.97 22.69
N LYS A 191 -13.09 2.57 22.58
CA LYS A 191 -12.92 4.02 22.38
C LYS A 191 -13.51 4.52 21.06
N SER A 192 -13.51 3.67 20.03
CA SER A 192 -14.06 4.00 18.72
C SER A 192 -15.59 3.80 18.66
N GLY A 193 -16.19 3.15 19.65
CA GLY A 193 -17.62 2.86 19.67
C GLY A 193 -18.02 1.63 18.84
N VAL A 194 -17.09 0.70 18.58
CA VAL A 194 -17.39 -0.57 17.91
C VAL A 194 -18.38 -1.39 18.76
N THR A 195 -19.45 -1.85 18.12
CA THR A 195 -20.52 -2.65 18.74
C THR A 195 -20.67 -4.04 18.11
N ALA A 196 -20.13 -4.27 16.92
CA ALA A 196 -20.20 -5.55 16.22
C ALA A 196 -18.85 -5.89 15.58
N TRP A 197 -18.52 -7.18 15.52
CA TRP A 197 -17.30 -7.67 14.89
C TRP A 197 -17.64 -8.68 13.81
N TYR A 198 -16.85 -8.65 12.73
CA TYR A 198 -16.87 -9.68 11.69
C TYR A 198 -15.45 -10.15 11.42
N GLN A 199 -15.34 -11.42 11.07
CA GLN A 199 -14.11 -12.12 10.77
C GLN A 199 -14.16 -12.72 9.36
N TRP A 200 -13.08 -12.49 8.62
CA TRP A 200 -12.75 -13.22 7.40
C TRP A 200 -11.53 -14.07 7.72
N ARG A 201 -11.65 -15.38 7.55
CA ARG A 201 -10.61 -16.32 7.95
C ARG A 201 -10.21 -17.19 6.76
N GLU A 202 -8.90 -17.34 6.59
CA GLU A 202 -8.31 -18.32 5.70
C GLU A 202 -7.14 -18.98 6.42
N ASN A 203 -7.21 -20.29 6.62
CA ASN A 203 -6.22 -21.07 7.37
C ASN A 203 -5.94 -20.47 8.77
N ASP A 204 -4.68 -20.12 9.01
CA ASP A 204 -4.16 -19.52 10.25
C ASP A 204 -4.20 -17.99 10.26
N SER A 205 -4.79 -17.40 9.23
CA SER A 205 -4.88 -15.95 9.06
C SER A 205 -6.32 -15.45 9.16
N SER A 206 -6.50 -14.26 9.73
CA SER A 206 -7.80 -13.62 9.89
C SER A 206 -7.72 -12.11 9.74
N ILE A 207 -8.71 -11.54 9.06
CA ILE A 207 -9.02 -10.10 9.11
C ILE A 207 -10.21 -9.93 10.05
N PHE A 208 -10.07 -9.06 11.04
CA PHE A 208 -11.15 -8.60 11.88
C PHE A 208 -11.53 -7.18 11.50
N VAL A 209 -12.83 -6.92 11.40
CA VAL A 209 -13.38 -5.58 11.18
C VAL A 209 -14.43 -5.30 12.25
N GLY A 210 -14.21 -4.20 12.97
CA GLY A 210 -15.11 -3.67 13.98
C GLY A 210 -16.04 -2.62 13.39
N PHE A 211 -17.33 -2.77 13.63
CA PHE A 211 -18.39 -1.92 13.13
C PHE A 211 -19.16 -1.24 14.25
N ALA A 212 -19.70 -0.07 13.96
CA ALA A 212 -20.70 0.61 14.77
C ALA A 212 -21.91 0.98 13.91
N ILE A 213 -23.08 1.09 14.52
CA ILE A 213 -24.30 1.52 13.80
C ILE A 213 -24.27 3.04 13.66
N GLY A 214 -24.32 3.53 12.42
CA GLY A 214 -24.52 4.96 12.14
C GLY A 214 -25.90 5.40 12.61
N LYS A 215 -25.96 6.45 13.44
CA LYS A 215 -27.23 6.94 14.03
C LYS A 215 -28.23 7.41 12.98
N ARG A 216 -27.74 8.02 11.90
CA ARG A 216 -28.54 8.57 10.80
C ARG A 216 -28.84 7.50 9.77
N SER A 217 -27.85 6.70 9.38
CA SER A 217 -28.03 5.69 8.33
C SER A 217 -28.68 4.38 8.81
N GLY A 218 -28.58 4.07 10.11
CA GLY A 218 -28.99 2.79 10.68
C GLY A 218 -28.13 1.60 10.23
N LYS A 219 -27.06 1.84 9.47
CA LYS A 219 -26.19 0.81 8.89
C LYS A 219 -24.96 0.57 9.75
N LEU A 220 -24.43 -0.65 9.73
CA LEU A 220 -23.10 -0.95 10.25
C LEU A 220 -22.04 -0.28 9.39
N LYS A 221 -21.14 0.46 10.04
CA LYS A 221 -20.03 1.20 9.44
C LYS A 221 -18.72 0.80 10.11
N ALA A 222 -17.72 0.48 9.30
CA ALA A 222 -16.45 -0.03 9.77
C ALA A 222 -15.61 1.08 10.39
N LEU A 223 -15.11 0.88 11.61
CA LEU A 223 -14.32 1.87 12.35
C LEU A 223 -12.91 1.41 12.68
N LEU A 224 -12.68 0.11 12.69
CA LEU A 224 -11.40 -0.47 13.04
C LEU A 224 -11.20 -1.76 12.24
N SER A 225 -9.99 -1.98 11.73
CA SER A 225 -9.61 -3.29 11.19
C SER A 225 -8.18 -3.68 11.58
N PHE A 226 -7.96 -4.98 11.71
CA PHE A 226 -6.63 -5.55 11.91
C PHE A 226 -6.53 -6.96 11.33
N TRP A 227 -5.30 -7.35 11.03
CA TRP A 227 -4.92 -8.70 10.64
C TRP A 227 -4.35 -9.45 11.84
N VAL A 228 -4.64 -10.75 11.92
CA VAL A 228 -4.01 -11.70 12.84
C VAL A 228 -3.56 -12.90 12.04
N GLU A 229 -2.30 -13.27 12.16
CA GLU A 229 -1.74 -14.51 11.61
C GLU A 229 -1.13 -15.31 12.75
N ARG A 230 -1.57 -16.56 12.90
CA ARG A 230 -0.90 -17.50 13.77
C ARG A 230 0.26 -18.16 13.03
N PHE A 231 1.35 -18.38 13.74
CA PHE A 231 2.47 -19.15 13.22
C PHE A 231 2.92 -20.18 14.24
N SER A 232 3.38 -21.32 13.75
CA SER A 232 3.94 -22.37 14.61
C SER A 232 5.33 -21.95 15.08
N VAL A 233 5.55 -22.14 16.37
CA VAL A 233 6.85 -22.03 17.03
C VAL A 233 7.34 -23.45 17.33
N SER A 234 8.66 -23.65 17.35
CA SER A 234 9.26 -24.96 17.68
C SER A 234 8.68 -25.54 18.98
N GLY A 235 8.41 -26.85 18.98
CA GLY A 235 7.83 -27.55 20.13
C GLY A 235 6.31 -27.60 20.16
N GLY A 236 5.61 -27.35 19.04
CA GLY A 236 4.14 -27.44 18.95
C GLY A 236 3.40 -26.24 19.58
N LEU A 237 4.14 -25.17 19.88
CA LEU A 237 3.62 -23.93 20.42
C LEU A 237 3.20 -23.00 19.27
N TYR A 238 2.34 -22.03 19.56
CA TYR A 238 1.89 -21.05 18.57
C TYR A 238 2.18 -19.63 19.05
N GLY A 239 2.68 -18.81 18.13
CA GLY A 239 2.77 -17.36 18.26
C GLY A 239 1.76 -16.68 17.36
N PHE A 240 1.68 -15.36 17.45
CA PHE A 240 0.82 -14.57 16.56
C PHE A 240 1.51 -13.27 16.13
N ARG A 241 1.18 -12.85 14.92
CA ARG A 241 1.53 -11.55 14.35
C ARG A 241 0.26 -10.77 14.10
N THR A 242 0.30 -9.47 14.37
CA THR A 242 -0.79 -8.56 14.02
C THR A 242 -0.30 -7.40 13.18
N ASP A 243 -1.14 -6.99 12.23
CA ASP A 243 -0.92 -5.78 11.44
C ASP A 243 -2.14 -4.88 11.55
N ALA A 244 -1.89 -3.58 11.75
CA ALA A 244 -2.94 -2.58 11.79
C ALA A 244 -3.51 -2.34 10.39
N GLY A 245 -4.84 -2.30 10.30
CA GLY A 245 -5.55 -1.79 9.14
C GLY A 245 -5.82 -0.30 9.34
N PHE A 246 -7.07 0.06 9.60
CA PHE A 246 -7.45 1.42 9.98
C PHE A 246 -7.95 1.47 11.42
N LEU A 247 -7.92 2.69 11.97
CA LEU A 247 -8.55 3.05 13.23
C LEU A 247 -9.16 4.44 13.07
N ALA A 248 -10.47 4.56 13.25
CA ALA A 248 -11.19 5.80 13.17
C ALA A 248 -12.04 6.02 14.44
N PHE A 249 -11.98 7.23 14.97
CA PHE A 249 -12.75 7.65 16.13
C PHE A 249 -13.80 8.68 15.70
N GLY A 250 -14.97 8.63 16.32
CA GLY A 250 -16.05 9.60 16.09
C GLY A 250 -17.34 8.95 15.61
N ASP A 251 -18.22 9.77 15.07
CA ASP A 251 -19.52 9.31 14.58
C ASP A 251 -19.37 8.52 13.26
N PRO A 252 -19.95 7.31 13.13
CA PRO A 252 -19.73 6.47 11.96
C PRO A 252 -20.31 7.06 10.66
N ASP A 253 -21.37 7.85 10.74
CA ASP A 253 -21.94 8.52 9.57
C ASP A 253 -21.05 9.68 9.12
N GLN A 254 -20.49 10.46 10.06
CA GLN A 254 -19.53 11.52 9.72
C GLN A 254 -18.26 10.96 9.06
N ILE A 255 -17.76 9.83 9.54
CA ILE A 255 -16.60 9.14 8.94
C ILE A 255 -16.91 8.69 7.51
N THR A 256 -18.11 8.15 7.28
CA THR A 256 -18.58 7.80 5.93
C THR A 256 -18.65 9.05 5.05
N ASP A 257 -19.27 10.13 5.52
CA ASP A 257 -19.41 11.38 4.77
C ASP A 257 -18.04 11.97 4.38
N ALA A 258 -17.07 11.91 5.29
CA ALA A 258 -15.70 12.36 5.04
C ALA A 258 -15.02 11.51 3.96
N ARG A 259 -15.11 10.18 4.04
CA ARG A 259 -14.61 9.25 3.02
C ARG A 259 -15.25 9.51 1.66
N ASP A 260 -16.57 9.69 1.63
CA ASP A 260 -17.30 9.91 0.38
C ASP A 260 -17.02 11.30 -0.21
N ALA A 261 -16.78 12.32 0.63
CA ALA A 261 -16.30 13.63 0.19
C ALA A 261 -14.88 13.56 -0.39
N GLU A 262 -13.98 12.84 0.26
CA GLU A 262 -12.62 12.56 -0.23
C GLU A 262 -12.65 11.85 -1.59
N ASN A 263 -13.44 10.78 -1.71
CA ASN A 263 -13.61 10.04 -2.96
C ASN A 263 -14.18 10.91 -4.09
N ARG A 264 -15.21 11.72 -3.80
CA ARG A 264 -15.75 12.67 -4.79
C ARG A 264 -14.71 13.68 -5.23
N LYS A 265 -13.88 14.15 -4.29
CA LYS A 265 -12.82 15.11 -4.59
C LYS A 265 -11.73 14.48 -5.46
N ILE A 266 -11.25 13.28 -5.16
CA ILE A 266 -10.23 12.59 -5.95
C ILE A 266 -10.73 12.27 -7.37
N ASN A 267 -12.01 11.93 -7.51
CA ASN A 267 -12.60 11.53 -8.78
C ASN A 267 -13.34 12.67 -9.50
N ASP A 268 -13.13 13.92 -9.10
CA ASP A 268 -13.74 15.09 -9.74
C ASP A 268 -13.25 15.20 -11.21
N PRO A 269 -14.16 15.28 -12.20
CA PRO A 269 -13.79 15.34 -13.62
C PRO A 269 -13.00 16.59 -14.01
N LYS A 270 -12.92 17.61 -13.14
CA LYS A 270 -12.08 18.79 -13.38
C LYS A 270 -10.58 18.48 -13.44
N TRP A 271 -10.14 17.35 -12.87
CA TRP A 271 -8.73 16.98 -12.86
C TRP A 271 -8.27 16.53 -14.24
N LYS A 272 -7.23 17.17 -14.76
CA LYS A 272 -6.67 16.83 -16.06
C LYS A 272 -5.64 15.72 -15.92
N LYS A 273 -5.97 14.53 -16.41
CA LYS A 273 -5.02 13.40 -16.52
C LYS A 273 -3.83 13.78 -17.40
N GLY A 274 -2.63 13.38 -16.99
CA GLY A 274 -1.37 13.59 -17.68
C GLY A 274 -0.88 15.04 -17.81
N ALA A 275 -1.58 16.00 -17.20
CA ALA A 275 -1.22 17.41 -17.28
C ALA A 275 -0.20 17.84 -16.22
N ALA A 276 0.24 16.92 -15.33
CA ALA A 276 1.10 17.27 -14.20
C ALA A 276 2.41 17.93 -14.64
N ARG A 277 3.08 17.41 -15.67
CA ARG A 277 4.34 17.98 -16.18
C ARG A 277 4.23 19.42 -16.66
N GLN A 278 3.08 19.78 -17.23
CA GLN A 278 2.85 21.11 -17.79
C GLN A 278 2.33 22.10 -16.73
N LEU A 279 1.49 21.63 -15.81
CA LEU A 279 0.77 22.53 -14.88
C LEU A 279 1.43 22.65 -13.51
N LEU A 280 2.17 21.63 -13.05
CA LEU A 280 2.68 21.59 -11.68
C LEU A 280 3.68 22.71 -11.39
N LEU A 281 4.48 23.12 -12.36
CA LEU A 281 5.48 24.17 -12.18
C LEU A 281 4.83 25.50 -11.78
N GLY A 282 5.42 26.17 -10.77
CA GLY A 282 4.96 27.45 -10.24
C GLY A 282 4.66 27.41 -8.75
N ARG A 283 4.01 28.49 -8.28
CA ARG A 283 3.69 28.73 -6.87
C ARG A 283 2.26 28.27 -6.55
N TRP A 284 2.14 27.56 -5.45
CA TRP A 284 0.91 26.96 -4.96
C TRP A 284 0.72 27.30 -3.50
N GLN A 285 -0.48 27.70 -3.11
CA GLN A 285 -0.81 28.17 -1.78
C GLN A 285 -1.85 27.25 -1.14
N ASP A 286 -1.57 26.75 0.07
CA ASP A 286 -2.53 25.95 0.82
C ASP A 286 -3.59 26.81 1.53
N SER A 287 -4.55 26.15 2.18
CA SER A 287 -5.64 26.84 2.90
C SER A 287 -5.18 27.73 4.06
N ILE A 288 -3.99 27.50 4.61
CA ILE A 288 -3.39 28.32 5.69
C ILE A 288 -2.33 29.29 5.16
N ARG A 289 -2.37 29.58 3.85
CA ARG A 289 -1.51 30.54 3.14
C ARG A 289 -0.04 30.16 3.06
N ARG A 290 0.36 28.93 3.38
CA ARG A 290 1.72 28.45 3.11
C ARG A 290 1.89 28.28 1.61
N ILE A 291 3.01 28.76 1.10
CA ILE A 291 3.33 28.70 -0.33
C ILE A 291 4.40 27.65 -0.54
N CYS A 292 4.12 26.70 -1.43
CA CYS A 292 5.15 25.86 -2.04
C CYS A 292 5.42 26.29 -3.48
N GLU A 293 6.64 26.07 -3.96
CA GLU A 293 7.05 26.42 -5.32
C GLU A 293 7.75 25.24 -5.98
N PHE A 294 7.17 24.73 -7.07
CA PHE A 294 7.76 23.70 -7.92
C PHE A 294 8.52 24.37 -9.06
N LYS A 295 9.82 24.15 -9.14
CA LYS A 295 10.69 24.73 -10.16
C LYS A 295 11.03 23.72 -11.26
N SER A 296 11.37 24.23 -12.43
CA SER A 296 11.72 23.41 -13.61
C SER A 296 12.98 22.57 -13.41
N ASP A 297 13.87 22.96 -12.49
CA ASP A 297 15.09 22.25 -12.13
C ASP A 297 14.85 21.08 -11.16
N GLY A 298 13.60 20.80 -10.78
CA GLY A 298 13.24 19.77 -9.81
C GLY A 298 13.31 20.24 -8.35
N THR A 299 13.54 21.54 -8.10
CA THR A 299 13.51 22.09 -6.74
C THR A 299 12.08 22.30 -6.25
N LEU A 300 11.82 21.96 -4.99
CA LEU A 300 10.56 22.21 -4.29
C LEU A 300 10.82 23.04 -3.00
N LYS A 301 10.33 24.27 -2.97
CA LYS A 301 10.42 25.15 -1.80
C LYS A 301 9.13 25.14 -0.99
N GLY A 302 9.21 25.37 0.32
CA GLY A 302 8.05 25.64 1.19
C GLY A 302 7.11 24.45 1.44
N TYR A 303 7.52 23.24 1.06
CA TYR A 303 6.72 22.02 1.24
C TYR A 303 6.86 21.41 2.64
N ALA A 304 8.09 21.34 3.17
CA ALA A 304 8.36 20.88 4.54
C ALA A 304 8.40 22.05 5.53
N GLN A 305 8.13 21.77 6.81
CA GLN A 305 8.34 22.75 7.88
C GLN A 305 9.84 23.08 8.01
N GLY A 306 10.15 24.35 8.17
CA GLY A 306 11.53 24.87 8.11
C GLY A 306 11.95 25.15 6.67
N ASN A 307 12.93 26.03 6.46
CA ASN A 307 13.42 26.45 5.13
C ASN A 307 14.14 25.33 4.34
N SER A 308 13.81 24.06 4.60
CA SER A 308 14.38 22.91 3.90
C SER A 308 13.96 22.95 2.44
N ILE A 309 14.96 22.88 1.57
CA ILE A 309 14.76 22.75 0.13
C ILE A 309 14.54 21.27 -0.16
N CYS A 310 13.32 20.91 -0.54
CA CYS A 310 13.00 19.58 -1.04
C CYS A 310 13.34 19.51 -2.54
N THR A 311 13.42 18.31 -3.09
CA THR A 311 13.42 18.09 -4.53
C THR A 311 12.22 17.26 -4.93
N PHE A 312 11.82 17.34 -6.20
CA PHE A 312 10.80 16.49 -6.77
C PHE A 312 11.21 15.98 -8.15
N ARG A 313 10.69 14.82 -8.53
CA ARG A 313 10.81 14.28 -9.88
C ARG A 313 9.50 13.61 -10.29
N PHE A 314 9.20 13.66 -11.59
CA PHE A 314 8.08 12.91 -12.15
C PHE A 314 8.44 11.43 -12.27
N ILE A 315 7.55 10.57 -11.77
CA ILE A 315 7.66 9.11 -11.93
C ILE A 315 7.00 8.72 -13.25
N ASP A 316 5.80 9.24 -13.49
CA ASP A 316 5.02 9.06 -14.71
C ASP A 316 4.27 10.36 -15.06
N GLU A 317 3.12 10.28 -15.73
CA GLU A 317 2.31 11.43 -16.14
C GLU A 317 1.47 12.02 -15.00
N ASP A 318 1.10 11.21 -14.00
CA ASP A 318 0.20 11.57 -12.91
C ASP A 318 0.87 11.44 -11.52
N HIS A 319 2.11 10.96 -11.44
CA HIS A 319 2.81 10.76 -10.17
C HIS A 319 4.14 11.51 -10.09
N ILE A 320 4.43 12.01 -8.89
CA ILE A 320 5.71 12.60 -8.52
C ILE A 320 6.27 11.92 -7.28
N GLU A 321 7.59 11.99 -7.16
CA GLU A 321 8.33 11.64 -5.97
C GLU A 321 8.92 12.92 -5.38
N ILE A 322 8.66 13.19 -4.10
CA ILE A 322 9.23 14.31 -3.35
C ILE A 322 10.27 13.76 -2.38
N THR A 323 11.49 14.26 -2.48
CA THR A 323 12.59 13.93 -1.55
C THR A 323 12.71 15.03 -0.52
N ILE A 324 12.54 14.66 0.75
CA ILE A 324 12.77 15.52 1.91
C ILE A 324 14.16 15.18 2.43
N PRO A 325 15.11 16.14 2.45
CA PRO A 325 16.45 15.88 2.93
C PRO A 325 16.44 15.55 4.42
N GLU A 326 17.43 14.76 4.83
CA GLU A 326 17.69 14.53 6.25
C GLU A 326 18.10 15.85 6.93
N THR A 327 17.60 16.05 8.15
CA THR A 327 17.97 17.16 9.01
C THR A 327 18.46 16.62 10.34
N ARG A 328 19.08 17.46 11.17
CA ARG A 328 19.48 17.07 12.53
C ARG A 328 18.33 16.53 13.39
N MET A 329 17.09 16.91 13.08
CA MET A 329 15.91 16.59 13.89
C MET A 329 15.03 15.50 13.27
N GLN A 330 15.20 15.21 11.98
CA GLN A 330 14.30 14.31 11.24
C GLN A 330 15.06 13.54 10.16
N PRO A 331 14.86 12.21 10.08
CA PRO A 331 15.45 11.41 9.01
C PRO A 331 14.90 11.85 7.65
N GLY A 332 15.75 11.75 6.62
CA GLY A 332 15.33 11.99 5.24
C GLY A 332 14.27 10.97 4.82
N ARG A 333 13.36 11.38 3.94
CA ARG A 333 12.30 10.49 3.45
C ARG A 333 11.88 10.84 2.03
N ILE A 334 11.36 9.83 1.35
CA ILE A 334 10.84 9.92 0.00
C ILE A 334 9.34 9.70 0.07
N LEU A 335 8.57 10.64 -0.48
CA LEU A 335 7.11 10.58 -0.54
C LEU A 335 6.67 10.47 -1.98
N ARG A 336 5.78 9.53 -2.27
CA ARG A 336 5.17 9.38 -3.59
C ARG A 336 3.77 9.97 -3.58
N HIS A 337 3.51 10.88 -4.50
CA HIS A 337 2.22 11.53 -4.64
C HIS A 337 1.62 11.26 -6.01
N ARG A 338 0.34 10.95 -6.04
CA ARG A 338 -0.51 11.17 -7.21
C ARG A 338 -0.89 12.64 -7.27
N VAL A 339 -0.75 13.24 -8.45
CA VAL A 339 -0.97 14.65 -8.75
C VAL A 339 -2.28 14.79 -9.49
N LEU A 340 -3.27 15.44 -8.87
CA LEU A 340 -4.49 15.86 -9.55
C LEU A 340 -4.45 17.37 -9.69
N ILE A 341 -4.50 17.87 -10.92
CA ILE A 341 -4.19 19.27 -11.17
C ILE A 341 -5.05 19.85 -12.30
N ASN A 342 -5.38 21.13 -12.16
CA ASN A 342 -5.88 21.97 -13.23
C ASN A 342 -5.14 23.33 -13.21
N LYS A 343 -5.65 24.34 -13.93
CA LYS A 343 -4.98 25.65 -14.00
C LYS A 343 -4.98 26.42 -12.67
N GLU A 344 -5.92 26.12 -11.78
CA GLU A 344 -6.21 26.89 -10.57
C GLU A 344 -5.96 26.11 -9.28
N GLU A 345 -6.09 24.79 -9.33
CA GLU A 345 -6.07 23.91 -8.16
C GLU A 345 -5.09 22.74 -8.35
N LEU A 346 -4.45 22.36 -7.25
CA LEU A 346 -3.57 21.22 -7.13
C LEU A 346 -3.98 20.40 -5.91
N LEU A 347 -4.17 19.11 -6.10
CA LEU A 347 -4.31 18.12 -5.06
C LEU A 347 -3.14 17.13 -5.14
N LEU A 348 -2.33 17.10 -4.09
CA LEU A 348 -1.34 16.05 -3.90
C LEU A 348 -1.95 14.97 -3.01
N VAL A 349 -2.08 13.76 -3.56
CA VAL A 349 -2.62 12.60 -2.88
C VAL A 349 -1.46 11.67 -2.59
N TRP A 350 -1.22 11.33 -1.32
CA TRP A 350 -0.32 10.24 -0.97
C TRP A 350 -1.03 9.24 -0.07
N GLU A 351 -0.65 7.98 -0.22
CA GLU A 351 -1.26 6.87 0.48
C GLU A 351 -0.45 6.59 1.75
N LEU A 352 -1.13 6.66 2.90
CA LEU A 352 -0.56 6.26 4.18
C LEU A 352 -1.33 5.02 4.66
N GLY A 353 -0.79 3.85 4.35
CA GLY A 353 -1.48 2.58 4.58
C GLY A 353 -2.79 2.54 3.81
N ASN A 354 -3.89 2.65 4.53
CA ASN A 354 -5.23 2.60 3.98
C ASN A 354 -6.00 3.92 4.07
N GLN A 355 -5.30 5.05 4.12
CA GLN A 355 -5.92 6.37 4.04
C GLN A 355 -5.22 7.18 2.96
N ASN A 356 -6.00 7.96 2.20
CA ASN A 356 -5.38 8.99 1.39
C ASN A 356 -5.20 10.22 2.26
N VAL A 357 -4.01 10.78 2.23
CA VAL A 357 -3.74 12.08 2.82
C VAL A 357 -3.72 13.09 1.69
N LEU A 358 -4.65 14.04 1.76
CA LEU A 358 -4.84 15.08 0.76
C LEU A 358 -4.12 16.36 1.17
N SER A 359 -3.27 16.88 0.28
CA SER A 359 -2.71 18.23 0.40
C SER A 359 -3.25 19.11 -0.71
N GLU A 360 -4.01 20.12 -0.31
CA GLU A 360 -4.77 20.98 -1.21
C GLU A 360 -4.08 22.32 -1.39
N TYR A 361 -3.99 22.76 -2.65
CA TYR A 361 -3.41 24.03 -2.99
C TYR A 361 -4.20 24.74 -4.09
N LYS A 362 -4.15 26.07 -4.05
CA LYS A 362 -4.59 26.96 -5.12
C LYS A 362 -3.39 27.63 -5.77
N ARG A 363 -3.49 27.96 -7.04
CA ARG A 363 -2.45 28.71 -7.75
C ARG A 363 -2.24 30.06 -7.06
N ALA A 364 -1.02 30.34 -6.63
CA ALA A 364 -0.69 31.64 -6.06
C ALA A 364 -0.58 32.68 -7.19
N LYS A 365 -1.09 33.89 -6.92
CA LYS A 365 -0.97 35.04 -7.84
C LYS A 365 0.44 35.62 -7.85
#